data_AF-A0A3M8DB09-F1
#
_entry.id   AF-A0A3M8DB09-F1
#
_cell.length_a   1.000
_cell.length_b   1.000
_cell.length_c   1.000
_cell.angle_alpha   90.00
_cell.angle_beta   90.00
_cell.angle_gamma   90.00
#
_symmetry.space_group_name_H-M   'P 1'
#
loop_
_entity.id
_entity.type
_entity.pdbx_description
1 polymer ?
#
loop_
_entity_poly.entity_id
_entity_poly.type
_entity_poly.pdbx_seq_one_letter_code
_entity_poly.pdbx_strand_id
1 'polypeptide(L)'
;MIFVQVILPVLLIFLSGYILQRIFKLDLKPISTLAIYVLTTALVFRTFYKTALDLQLFYIVIISLLLLAALILVTLLTSKLFKYDKQLESAVMLSTAFMNSGNYGTPIILFAFGEAGFTYAVQIMVFHSIIMGVFGVYFASRGRGGVGTAIKAIFKQPSNYAVVVAILLQQMNIVIPESYYQAIDLVAQAAIPVIMLILGMQLANVSSSNFAWQQLSVVSVIRLVASPLLAYLICLFFPIDPLLRNVLVILAAMPSAATTAIYAIQFNMRPQFVSSSVLVTTVISVGTLTFLLNVLH
;
A
#
# COMPACT_ATOMS: atom_id res chain seq x y z
N MET A 1 -16.97 -2.60 18.80
CA MET A 1 -15.64 -2.81 19.42
C MET A 1 -14.50 -2.66 18.42
N ILE A 2 -14.63 -3.18 17.18
CA ILE A 2 -13.61 -3.11 16.12
C ILE A 2 -13.09 -1.68 15.83
N PHE A 3 -13.96 -0.67 15.73
CA PHE A 3 -13.51 0.71 15.53
C PHE A 3 -12.51 1.15 16.60
N VAL A 4 -12.81 0.86 17.87
CA VAL A 4 -11.99 1.28 19.02
C VAL A 4 -10.69 0.47 19.11
N GLN A 5 -10.73 -0.82 18.77
CA GLN A 5 -9.56 -1.71 18.89
C GLN A 5 -8.60 -1.62 17.69
N VAL A 6 -9.14 -1.37 16.49
CA VAL A 6 -8.36 -1.42 15.25
C VAL A 6 -8.15 -0.05 14.62
N ILE A 7 -9.25 0.66 14.37
CA ILE A 7 -9.21 1.90 13.59
C ILE A 7 -8.67 3.06 14.42
N LEU A 8 -9.13 3.19 15.68
CA LEU A 8 -8.77 4.31 16.54
C LEU A 8 -7.26 4.40 16.84
N PRO A 9 -6.54 3.32 17.20
CA PRO A 9 -5.09 3.40 17.41
C PRO A 9 -4.36 3.88 16.16
N VAL A 10 -4.76 3.38 14.99
CA VAL A 10 -4.17 3.79 13.70
C VAL A 10 -4.40 5.27 13.43
N LEU A 11 -5.63 5.75 13.65
CA LEU A 11 -5.98 7.15 13.47
C LEU A 11 -5.26 8.07 14.46
N LEU A 12 -5.09 7.67 15.71
CA LEU A 12 -4.39 8.49 16.71
C LEU A 12 -2.91 8.69 16.35
N ILE A 13 -2.25 7.65 15.86
CA ILE A 13 -0.85 7.76 15.40
C ILE A 13 -0.77 8.62 14.14
N PHE A 14 -1.68 8.44 13.17
CA PHE A 14 -1.75 9.31 11.99
C PHE A 14 -1.98 10.77 12.37
N LEU A 15 -2.91 11.02 13.29
CA LEU A 15 -3.23 12.36 13.77
C LEU A 15 -2.02 13.01 14.46
N SER A 16 -1.26 12.22 15.22
CA SER A 16 -0.02 12.68 15.85
C SER A 16 1.01 13.13 14.80
N GLY A 17 1.21 12.35 13.73
CA GLY A 17 2.06 12.72 12.60
C GLY A 17 1.53 13.96 11.85
N TYR A 18 0.21 14.04 11.66
CA TYR A 18 -0.44 15.20 11.03
C TYR A 18 -0.20 16.48 11.84
N ILE A 19 -0.45 16.44 13.15
CA ILE A 19 -0.24 17.57 14.07
C ILE A 19 1.22 17.98 14.07
N LEU A 20 2.14 17.02 14.17
CA LEU A 20 3.58 17.26 14.13
C LEU A 20 3.99 18.03 12.86
N GLN A 21 3.49 17.61 11.70
CA GLN A 21 3.78 18.30 10.44
C GLN A 21 3.17 19.70 10.38
N ARG A 22 1.94 19.90 10.88
CA ARG A 22 1.28 21.21 10.87
C ARG A 22 2.02 22.23 11.75
N ILE A 23 2.52 21.79 12.91
CA ILE A 23 3.21 22.65 13.87
C ILE A 23 4.64 22.94 13.40
N PHE A 24 5.42 21.90 13.09
CA PHE A 24 6.85 22.03 12.89
C PHE A 24 7.27 22.10 11.41
N LYS A 25 6.38 21.78 10.47
CA LYS A 25 6.63 21.82 9.01
C LYS A 25 7.95 21.13 8.63
N LEU A 26 8.17 19.94 9.16
CA LEU A 26 9.41 19.18 8.98
C LEU A 26 9.62 18.82 7.49
N ASP A 27 10.88 18.63 7.11
CA ASP A 27 11.22 17.96 5.85
C ASP A 27 10.98 16.45 6.01
N LEU A 28 10.06 15.90 5.23
CA LEU A 28 9.73 14.48 5.27
C LEU A 28 10.79 13.60 4.61
N LYS A 29 11.67 14.17 3.76
CA LYS A 29 12.59 13.38 2.94
C LYS A 29 13.56 12.54 3.79
N PRO A 30 14.28 13.08 4.80
CA PRO A 30 15.18 12.27 5.62
C PRO A 30 14.45 11.16 6.39
N ILE A 31 13.27 11.45 6.94
CA ILE A 31 12.46 10.50 7.72
C ILE A 31 11.97 9.38 6.80
N SER A 32 11.49 9.72 5.61
CA SER A 32 11.05 8.75 4.60
C SER A 32 12.19 7.89 4.09
N THR A 33 13.40 8.47 3.89
CA THR A 33 14.59 7.71 3.51
C THR A 33 14.98 6.72 4.59
N LEU A 34 15.01 7.13 5.86
CA LEU A 34 15.27 6.22 6.98
C LEU A 34 14.25 5.07 7.01
N ALA A 35 12.96 5.40 6.90
CA ALA A 35 11.90 4.40 6.89
C ALA A 35 12.06 3.39 5.76
N ILE A 36 12.28 3.85 4.52
CA ILE A 36 12.38 2.97 3.35
C ILE A 36 13.65 2.11 3.39
N TYR A 37 14.80 2.71 3.66
CA TYR A 37 16.10 2.04 3.50
C TYR A 37 16.50 1.19 4.71
N VAL A 38 16.08 1.58 5.92
CA VAL A 38 16.49 0.90 7.15
C VAL A 38 15.31 0.13 7.74
N LEU A 39 14.22 0.83 8.10
CA LEU A 39 13.14 0.24 8.87
C LEU A 39 12.35 -0.81 8.06
N THR A 40 11.86 -0.44 6.88
CA THR A 40 11.12 -1.34 5.99
C THR A 40 12.00 -2.47 5.48
N THR A 41 13.28 -2.20 5.18
CA THR A 41 14.23 -3.25 4.79
C THR A 41 14.40 -4.28 5.89
N ALA A 42 14.58 -3.85 7.15
CA ALA A 42 14.66 -4.75 8.29
C ALA A 42 13.35 -5.51 8.52
N LEU A 43 12.20 -4.83 8.41
CA LEU A 43 10.87 -5.44 8.53
C LEU A 43 10.64 -6.55 7.49
N VAL A 44 10.96 -6.26 6.24
CA VAL A 44 10.82 -7.22 5.13
C VAL A 44 11.78 -8.39 5.33
N PHE A 45 13.04 -8.12 5.66
CA PHE A 45 14.01 -9.18 5.97
C PHE A 45 13.51 -10.08 7.08
N ARG A 46 13.10 -9.51 8.22
CA ARG A 46 12.60 -10.23 9.40
C ARG A 46 11.45 -11.16 9.04
N THR A 47 10.51 -10.65 8.24
CA THR A 47 9.31 -11.38 7.84
C THR A 47 9.68 -12.57 6.96
N PHE A 48 10.39 -12.35 5.85
CA PHE A 48 10.74 -13.42 4.92
C PHE A 48 11.75 -14.42 5.48
N TYR A 49 12.57 -14.02 6.46
CA TYR A 49 13.49 -14.94 7.13
C TYR A 49 12.73 -15.94 8.03
N LYS A 50 11.66 -15.50 8.68
CA LYS A 50 10.84 -16.34 9.58
C LYS A 50 9.70 -17.09 8.88
N THR A 51 9.26 -16.66 7.71
CA THR A 51 8.09 -17.25 7.03
C THR A 51 8.50 -18.20 5.92
N ALA A 52 8.14 -19.47 6.04
CA ALA A 52 8.39 -20.45 4.99
C ALA A 52 7.69 -20.06 3.68
N LEU A 53 8.36 -20.32 2.56
CA LEU A 53 7.75 -20.16 1.25
C LEU A 53 6.80 -21.33 0.98
N ASP A 54 5.52 -21.03 0.87
CA ASP A 54 4.46 -22.00 0.60
C ASP A 54 3.67 -21.62 -0.66
N LEU A 55 2.65 -22.43 -0.95
CA LEU A 55 1.75 -22.20 -2.08
C LEU A 55 0.89 -20.94 -1.90
N GLN A 56 0.68 -20.46 -0.66
CA GLN A 56 -0.08 -19.24 -0.39
C GLN A 56 0.61 -18.02 -0.98
N LEU A 57 1.93 -17.97 -0.94
CA LEU A 57 2.71 -16.89 -1.57
C LEU A 57 2.49 -16.82 -3.08
N PHE A 58 2.38 -17.96 -3.75
CA PHE A 58 2.08 -18.03 -5.17
C PHE A 58 0.67 -17.49 -5.47
N TYR A 59 -0.32 -17.83 -4.64
CA TYR A 59 -1.67 -17.28 -4.75
C TYR A 59 -1.72 -15.78 -4.51
N ILE A 60 -0.95 -15.25 -3.55
CA ILE A 60 -0.82 -13.79 -3.34
C ILE A 60 -0.43 -13.09 -4.64
N VAL A 61 0.58 -13.61 -5.35
CA VAL A 61 1.06 -13.01 -6.60
C VAL A 61 -0.02 -13.02 -7.67
N ILE A 62 -0.65 -14.18 -7.92
CA ILE A 62 -1.67 -14.31 -8.97
C ILE A 62 -2.89 -13.45 -8.65
N ILE A 63 -3.41 -13.51 -7.42
CA ILE A 63 -4.58 -12.74 -7.00
C ILE A 63 -4.30 -11.23 -7.12
N SER A 64 -3.11 -10.77 -6.72
CA SER A 64 -2.72 -9.36 -6.84
C SER A 64 -2.66 -8.90 -8.31
N LEU A 65 -2.16 -9.75 -9.22
CA LEU A 65 -2.13 -9.46 -10.65
C LEU A 65 -3.53 -9.46 -11.28
N LEU A 66 -4.39 -10.41 -10.91
CA LEU A 66 -5.77 -10.45 -11.36
C LEU A 66 -6.57 -9.23 -10.86
N LEU A 67 -6.38 -8.85 -9.60
CA LEU A 67 -7.01 -7.66 -9.03
C LEU A 67 -6.53 -6.39 -9.75
N LEU A 68 -5.23 -6.27 -10.00
CA LEU A 68 -4.68 -5.16 -10.78
C LEU A 68 -5.31 -5.10 -12.19
N ALA A 69 -5.35 -6.22 -12.90
CA ALA A 69 -5.94 -6.29 -14.24
C ALA A 69 -7.43 -5.90 -14.24
N ALA A 70 -8.19 -6.39 -13.24
CA ALA A 70 -9.59 -6.05 -13.07
C ALA A 70 -9.78 -4.55 -12.77
N LEU A 71 -8.96 -3.96 -11.90
CA LEU A 71 -9.01 -2.53 -11.58
C LEU A 71 -8.61 -1.65 -12.76
N ILE A 72 -7.61 -2.06 -13.56
CA ILE A 72 -7.25 -1.40 -14.82
C ILE A 72 -8.46 -1.41 -15.75
N LEU A 73 -9.09 -2.57 -15.96
CA LEU A 73 -10.26 -2.70 -16.84
C LEU A 73 -11.42 -1.81 -16.39
N VAL A 74 -11.80 -1.88 -15.10
CA VAL A 74 -12.86 -1.04 -14.52
C VAL A 74 -12.56 0.45 -14.71
N THR A 75 -11.30 0.83 -14.54
CA THR A 75 -10.88 2.23 -14.70
C THR A 75 -10.91 2.68 -16.17
N LEU A 76 -10.50 1.82 -17.12
CA LEU A 76 -10.58 2.13 -18.55
C LEU A 76 -12.04 2.27 -19.00
N LEU A 77 -12.91 1.36 -18.55
CA LEU A 77 -14.35 1.41 -18.87
C LEU A 77 -15.01 2.67 -18.32
N THR A 78 -14.73 3.02 -17.05
CA THR A 78 -15.26 4.26 -16.44
C THR A 78 -14.68 5.51 -17.11
N SER A 79 -13.39 5.52 -17.44
CA SER A 79 -12.77 6.64 -18.15
C SER A 79 -13.37 6.85 -19.55
N LYS A 80 -13.69 5.77 -20.25
CA LYS A 80 -14.40 5.82 -21.55
C LYS A 80 -15.84 6.32 -21.38
N LEU A 81 -16.57 5.83 -20.37
CA LEU A 81 -17.95 6.24 -20.09
C LEU A 81 -18.06 7.73 -19.78
N PHE A 82 -17.15 8.26 -18.95
CA PHE A 82 -17.10 9.67 -18.57
C PHE A 82 -16.26 10.55 -19.53
N LYS A 83 -15.76 9.98 -20.64
CA LYS A 83 -15.00 10.67 -21.69
C LYS A 83 -13.77 11.44 -21.16
N TYR A 84 -13.02 10.83 -20.24
CA TYR A 84 -11.80 11.43 -19.72
C TYR A 84 -10.72 11.55 -20.80
N ASP A 85 -9.97 12.66 -20.78
CA ASP A 85 -8.76 12.78 -21.59
C ASP A 85 -7.66 11.83 -21.08
N LYS A 86 -6.66 11.53 -21.91
CA LYS A 86 -5.58 10.58 -21.58
C LYS A 86 -4.80 10.95 -20.31
N GLN A 87 -4.71 12.24 -19.97
CA GLN A 87 -3.98 12.70 -18.79
C GLN A 87 -4.80 12.45 -17.52
N LEU A 88 -6.11 12.73 -17.57
CA LEU A 88 -7.03 12.43 -16.49
C LEU A 88 -7.19 10.92 -16.30
N GLU A 89 -7.34 10.15 -17.37
CA GLU A 89 -7.38 8.68 -17.32
C GLU A 89 -6.16 8.12 -16.58
N SER A 90 -4.95 8.58 -16.92
CA SER A 90 -3.72 8.15 -16.25
C SER A 90 -3.69 8.53 -14.76
N ALA A 91 -4.19 9.72 -14.41
CA ALA A 91 -4.27 10.19 -13.03
C ALA A 91 -5.34 9.44 -12.21
N VAL A 92 -6.49 9.12 -12.81
CA VAL A 92 -7.51 8.25 -12.22
C VAL A 92 -6.92 6.86 -12.04
N MET A 93 -6.22 6.31 -13.03
CA MET A 93 -5.57 4.99 -12.95
C MET A 93 -4.52 4.91 -11.83
N LEU A 94 -3.70 5.94 -11.66
CA LEU A 94 -2.82 6.04 -10.48
C LEU A 94 -3.62 6.01 -9.17
N SER A 95 -4.76 6.69 -9.14
CA SER A 95 -5.62 6.74 -7.96
C SER A 95 -6.45 5.46 -7.78
N THR A 96 -6.67 4.65 -8.83
CA THR A 96 -7.59 3.50 -8.83
C THR A 96 -6.93 2.12 -9.01
N ALA A 97 -5.67 2.00 -9.44
CA ALA A 97 -5.05 0.68 -9.59
C ALA A 97 -4.22 0.28 -8.37
N PHE A 98 -3.81 1.25 -7.56
CA PHE A 98 -2.82 1.05 -6.50
C PHE A 98 -3.37 1.45 -5.13
N MET A 99 -3.35 0.49 -4.21
CA MET A 99 -3.85 0.61 -2.85
C MET A 99 -2.72 0.87 -1.86
N ASN A 100 -3.01 1.61 -0.79
CA ASN A 100 -2.05 1.91 0.28
C ASN A 100 -1.83 0.71 1.22
N SER A 101 -1.45 -0.44 0.65
CA SER A 101 -1.28 -1.69 1.38
C SER A 101 -0.15 -1.64 2.40
N GLY A 102 0.94 -0.92 2.10
CA GLY A 102 2.07 -0.75 3.01
C GLY A 102 1.77 0.22 4.14
N ASN A 103 1.69 1.51 3.81
CA ASN A 103 1.72 2.57 4.83
C ASN A 103 0.45 2.64 5.68
N TYR A 104 -0.67 2.13 5.18
CA TYR A 104 -1.94 2.11 5.90
C TYR A 104 -2.44 0.68 6.14
N GLY A 105 -2.40 -0.17 5.10
CA GLY A 105 -2.88 -1.53 5.19
C GLY A 105 -2.16 -2.38 6.23
N THR A 106 -0.82 -2.41 6.25
CA THR A 106 -0.08 -3.25 7.20
C THR A 106 -0.37 -2.90 8.67
N PRO A 107 -0.42 -1.62 9.11
CA PRO A 107 -0.92 -1.29 10.45
C PRO A 107 -2.34 -1.80 10.73
N ILE A 108 -3.28 -1.61 9.81
CA ILE A 108 -4.68 -2.02 10.00
C ILE A 108 -4.76 -3.53 10.20
N ILE A 109 -4.03 -4.29 9.38
CA ILE A 109 -3.98 -5.75 9.50
C ILE A 109 -3.34 -6.19 10.82
N LEU A 110 -2.27 -5.53 11.26
CA LEU A 110 -1.64 -5.85 12.55
C LEU A 110 -2.63 -5.70 13.71
N PHE A 111 -3.38 -4.59 13.76
CA PHE A 111 -4.35 -4.39 14.83
C PHE A 111 -5.61 -5.28 14.68
N ALA A 112 -6.02 -5.62 13.45
CA ALA A 112 -7.21 -6.44 13.22
C ALA A 112 -6.98 -7.94 13.40
N PHE A 113 -5.82 -8.44 12.98
CA PHE A 113 -5.55 -9.86 12.78
C PHE A 113 -4.25 -10.34 13.44
N GLY A 114 -3.56 -9.46 14.17
CA GLY A 114 -2.30 -9.77 14.86
C GLY A 114 -1.14 -10.12 13.93
N GLU A 115 -0.11 -10.73 14.49
CA GLU A 115 1.15 -11.07 13.80
C GLU A 115 0.96 -12.05 12.63
N ALA A 116 -0.01 -12.95 12.73
CA ALA A 116 -0.32 -13.92 11.66
C ALA A 116 -0.83 -13.21 10.40
N GLY A 117 -1.83 -12.34 10.54
CA GLY A 117 -2.32 -11.52 9.42
C GLY A 117 -1.26 -10.54 8.94
N PHE A 118 -0.50 -9.95 9.87
CA PHE A 118 0.55 -8.98 9.55
C PHE A 118 1.65 -9.56 8.65
N THR A 119 2.03 -10.82 8.88
CA THR A 119 2.98 -11.55 8.04
C THR A 119 2.51 -11.58 6.58
N TYR A 120 1.25 -11.96 6.32
CA TYR A 120 0.67 -11.91 4.98
C TYR A 120 0.64 -10.48 4.43
N ALA A 121 0.31 -9.48 5.25
CA ALA A 121 0.26 -8.11 4.80
C ALA A 121 1.62 -7.56 4.35
N VAL A 122 2.72 -7.91 5.03
CA VAL A 122 4.08 -7.53 4.63
C VAL A 122 4.46 -8.21 3.32
N GLN A 123 4.13 -9.48 3.12
CA GLN A 123 4.35 -10.17 1.85
C GLN A 123 3.59 -9.47 0.70
N ILE A 124 2.30 -9.21 0.89
CA ILE A 124 1.46 -8.51 -0.09
C ILE A 124 2.00 -7.10 -0.36
N MET A 125 2.42 -6.37 0.67
CA MET A 125 3.03 -5.04 0.54
C MET A 125 4.26 -5.06 -0.37
N VAL A 126 5.15 -6.04 -0.23
CA VAL A 126 6.33 -6.18 -1.09
C VAL A 126 5.93 -6.38 -2.54
N PHE A 127 5.01 -7.31 -2.82
CA PHE A 127 4.55 -7.55 -4.19
C PHE A 127 3.84 -6.34 -4.78
N HIS A 128 2.97 -5.68 -4.01
CA HIS A 128 2.33 -4.43 -4.43
C HIS A 128 3.34 -3.31 -4.68
N SER A 129 4.44 -3.25 -3.93
CA SER A 129 5.51 -2.26 -4.16
C SER A 129 6.22 -2.50 -5.49
N ILE A 130 6.47 -3.77 -5.86
CA ILE A 130 7.02 -4.14 -7.17
C ILE A 130 6.04 -3.77 -8.29
N ILE A 131 4.77 -4.17 -8.16
CA ILE A 131 3.70 -3.81 -9.11
C ILE A 131 3.62 -2.29 -9.29
N MET A 132 3.67 -1.53 -8.19
CA MET A 132 3.65 -0.07 -8.20
C MET A 132 4.87 0.52 -8.89
N GLY A 133 6.07 -0.05 -8.67
CA GLY A 133 7.30 0.36 -9.35
C GLY A 133 7.25 0.16 -10.88
N VAL A 134 6.53 -0.86 -11.35
CA VAL A 134 6.37 -1.13 -12.79
C VAL A 134 5.20 -0.34 -13.38
N PHE A 135 3.98 -0.67 -12.96
CA PHE A 135 2.76 -0.15 -13.56
C PHE A 135 2.47 1.28 -13.09
N GLY A 136 2.76 1.62 -11.84
CA GLY A 136 2.57 2.97 -11.33
C GLY A 136 3.46 3.98 -12.07
N VAL A 137 4.73 3.64 -12.28
CA VAL A 137 5.65 4.47 -13.08
C VAL A 137 5.22 4.53 -14.55
N TYR A 138 4.73 3.42 -15.12
CA TYR A 138 4.21 3.40 -16.49
C TYR A 138 3.05 4.39 -16.66
N PHE A 139 2.03 4.35 -15.79
CA PHE A 139 0.89 5.26 -15.88
C PHE A 139 1.28 6.72 -15.55
N ALA A 140 2.15 6.94 -14.57
CA ALA A 140 2.65 8.28 -14.24
C ALA A 140 3.44 8.91 -15.39
N SER A 141 4.30 8.13 -16.06
CA SER A 141 5.09 8.59 -17.20
C SER A 141 4.34 8.56 -18.54
N ARG A 142 3.05 8.17 -18.55
CA ARG A 142 2.24 7.95 -19.76
C ARG A 142 2.90 7.02 -20.77
N GLY A 143 3.58 5.98 -20.28
CA GLY A 143 4.34 5.04 -21.08
C GLY A 143 5.64 5.57 -21.67
N ARG A 144 6.02 6.84 -21.43
CA ARG A 144 7.26 7.44 -21.95
C ARG A 144 8.52 6.94 -21.24
N GLY A 145 8.39 6.39 -20.03
CA GLY A 145 9.52 5.81 -19.30
C GLY A 145 10.04 4.49 -19.89
N GLY A 146 9.27 3.84 -20.76
CA GLY A 146 9.58 2.51 -21.30
C GLY A 146 9.79 1.44 -20.22
N VAL A 147 10.19 0.24 -20.65
CA VAL A 147 10.48 -0.90 -19.75
C VAL A 147 11.71 -0.62 -18.86
N GLY A 148 12.70 0.13 -19.37
CA GLY A 148 13.94 0.42 -18.64
C GLY A 148 13.73 1.22 -17.35
N THR A 149 12.77 2.16 -17.32
CA THR A 149 12.49 2.94 -16.10
C THR A 149 11.80 2.09 -15.03
N ALA A 150 10.90 1.18 -15.43
CA ALA A 150 10.26 0.22 -14.53
C ALA A 150 11.28 -0.75 -13.91
N ILE A 151 12.18 -1.30 -14.73
CA ILE A 151 13.27 -2.17 -14.25
C ILE A 151 14.16 -1.41 -13.25
N LYS A 152 14.54 -0.17 -13.58
CA LYS A 152 15.35 0.67 -12.68
C LYS A 152 14.64 0.97 -11.37
N ALA A 153 13.32 1.10 -11.36
CA ALA A 153 12.55 1.29 -10.13
C ALA A 153 12.61 0.06 -9.22
N ILE A 154 12.51 -1.16 -9.78
CA ILE A 154 12.65 -2.41 -9.02
C ILE A 154 14.03 -2.51 -8.38
N PHE A 155 15.10 -2.28 -9.14
CA PHE A 155 16.48 -2.35 -8.64
C PHE A 155 16.85 -1.21 -7.69
N LYS A 156 16.09 -0.12 -7.64
CA LYS A 156 16.30 0.95 -6.66
C LYS A 156 15.68 0.66 -5.30
N GLN A 157 14.76 -0.30 -5.22
CA GLN A 157 13.99 -0.56 -4.03
C GLN A 157 14.77 -1.49 -3.07
N PRO A 158 15.27 -0.99 -1.92
CA PRO A 158 16.17 -1.75 -1.04
C PRO A 158 15.49 -2.98 -0.44
N SER A 159 14.18 -2.90 -0.19
CA SER A 159 13.39 -4.02 0.35
C SER A 159 13.40 -5.24 -0.56
N ASN A 160 13.57 -5.08 -1.87
CA ASN A 160 13.63 -6.22 -2.80
C ASN A 160 14.87 -7.08 -2.56
N TYR A 161 16.01 -6.45 -2.23
CA TYR A 161 17.23 -7.17 -1.88
C TYR A 161 17.10 -7.87 -0.53
N ALA A 162 16.43 -7.25 0.45
CA ALA A 162 16.16 -7.89 1.74
C ALA A 162 15.35 -9.18 1.59
N VAL A 163 14.35 -9.21 0.70
CA VAL A 163 13.58 -10.44 0.39
C VAL A 163 14.52 -11.55 -0.10
N VAL A 164 15.36 -11.24 -1.09
CA VAL A 164 16.28 -12.23 -1.69
C VAL A 164 17.22 -12.78 -0.63
N VAL A 165 17.87 -11.92 0.16
CA VAL A 165 18.80 -12.35 1.20
C VAL A 165 18.09 -13.17 2.28
N ALA A 166 16.91 -12.71 2.74
CA ALA A 166 16.14 -13.41 3.76
C ALA A 166 15.72 -14.82 3.32
N ILE A 167 15.22 -14.95 2.08
CA ILE A 167 14.85 -16.24 1.49
C ILE A 167 16.06 -17.16 1.35
N LEU A 168 17.19 -16.65 0.86
CA LEU A 168 18.42 -17.46 0.72
C LEU A 168 18.89 -18.00 2.07
N LEU A 169 18.96 -17.13 3.09
CA LEU A 169 19.37 -17.56 4.44
C LEU A 169 18.39 -18.57 5.03
N GLN A 170 17.09 -18.37 4.84
CA GLN A 170 16.07 -19.32 5.28
C GLN A 170 16.20 -20.68 4.58
N GLN A 171 16.31 -20.71 3.25
CA GLN A 171 16.40 -21.96 2.48
C GLN A 171 17.70 -22.72 2.76
N MET A 172 18.79 -22.01 3.04
CA MET A 172 20.06 -22.60 3.45
C MET A 172 20.08 -23.01 4.93
N ASN A 173 18.98 -22.79 5.67
CA ASN A 173 18.87 -23.02 7.11
C ASN A 173 20.00 -22.33 7.91
N ILE A 174 20.44 -21.15 7.46
CA ILE A 174 21.47 -20.37 8.13
C ILE A 174 20.84 -19.70 9.34
N VAL A 175 21.26 -20.12 10.54
CA VAL A 175 20.84 -19.53 11.81
C VAL A 175 21.65 -18.27 12.07
N ILE A 176 20.97 -17.12 12.13
CA ILE A 176 21.58 -15.86 12.54
C ILE A 176 21.77 -15.89 14.05
N PRO A 177 22.96 -15.54 14.60
CA PRO A 177 23.13 -15.52 16.04
C PRO A 177 22.17 -14.52 16.71
N GLU A 178 21.64 -14.90 17.86
CA GLU A 178 20.51 -14.22 18.52
C GLU A 178 20.73 -12.72 18.69
N SER A 179 21.94 -12.29 19.08
CA SER A 179 22.27 -10.86 19.24
C SER A 179 22.09 -10.04 17.97
N TYR A 180 22.42 -10.60 16.80
CA TYR A 180 22.24 -9.92 15.51
C TYR A 180 20.77 -9.91 15.10
N TYR A 181 20.07 -11.02 15.34
CA TYR A 181 18.64 -11.12 15.04
C TYR A 181 17.82 -10.13 15.87
N GLN A 182 18.11 -9.98 17.17
CA GLN A 182 17.47 -9.01 18.05
C GLN A 182 17.67 -7.57 17.58
N ALA A 183 18.85 -7.22 17.07
CA ALA A 183 19.09 -5.90 16.49
C ALA A 183 18.22 -5.64 15.25
N ILE A 184 18.12 -6.63 14.36
CA ILE A 184 17.24 -6.56 13.17
C ILE A 184 15.78 -6.44 13.60
N ASP A 185 15.35 -7.24 14.57
CA ASP A 185 13.97 -7.26 15.06
C ASP A 185 13.58 -5.93 15.69
N LEU A 186 14.45 -5.34 16.53
CA LEU A 186 14.19 -4.04 17.15
C LEU A 186 14.00 -2.93 16.10
N VAL A 187 14.83 -2.92 15.05
CA VAL A 187 14.71 -1.97 13.93
C VAL A 187 13.42 -2.22 13.13
N ALA A 188 13.06 -3.49 12.89
CA ALA A 188 11.83 -3.87 12.20
C ALA A 188 10.57 -3.44 12.98
N GLN A 189 10.57 -3.57 14.31
CA GLN A 189 9.45 -3.15 15.17
C GLN A 189 9.20 -1.64 15.10
N ALA A 190 10.24 -0.83 14.89
CA ALA A 190 10.10 0.61 14.73
C ALA A 190 9.45 1.02 13.39
N ALA A 191 9.40 0.13 12.39
CA ALA A 191 8.93 0.46 11.05
C ALA A 191 7.46 0.90 11.03
N ILE A 192 6.57 0.13 11.68
CA ILE A 192 5.12 0.39 11.61
C ILE A 192 4.75 1.74 12.24
N PRO A 193 5.12 2.06 13.49
CA PRO A 193 4.81 3.37 14.08
C PRO A 193 5.36 4.55 13.26
N VAL A 194 6.59 4.42 12.75
CA VAL A 194 7.25 5.49 11.98
C VAL A 194 6.56 5.70 10.63
N ILE A 195 6.21 4.64 9.91
CA ILE A 195 5.48 4.72 8.64
C ILE A 195 4.10 5.37 8.84
N MET A 196 3.41 5.05 9.95
CA MET A 196 2.13 5.66 10.28
C MET A 196 2.25 7.17 10.55
N LEU A 197 3.28 7.59 11.29
CA LEU A 197 3.59 9.00 11.49
C LEU A 197 3.85 9.70 10.16
N ILE A 198 4.70 9.10 9.30
CA ILE A 198 5.00 9.66 7.97
C ILE A 198 3.73 9.83 7.15
N LEU A 199 2.82 8.86 7.14
CA LEU A 199 1.56 8.98 6.39
C LEU A 199 0.72 10.15 6.93
N GLY A 200 0.62 10.31 8.25
CA GLY A 200 -0.02 11.48 8.86
C GLY A 200 0.60 12.81 8.42
N MET A 201 1.95 12.89 8.42
CA MET A 201 2.69 14.06 7.94
C MET A 201 2.45 14.31 6.44
N GLN A 202 2.37 13.27 5.62
CA GLN A 202 2.08 13.40 4.18
C GLN A 202 0.69 14.00 3.95
N LEU A 203 -0.32 13.53 4.69
CA LEU A 203 -1.69 14.04 4.58
C LEU A 203 -1.82 15.51 5.01
N ALA A 204 -0.99 15.97 5.96
CA ALA A 204 -0.96 17.37 6.39
C ALA A 204 -0.49 18.35 5.31
N ASN A 205 0.27 17.86 4.32
CA ASN A 205 0.79 18.67 3.21
C ASN A 205 -0.11 18.65 1.97
N VAL A 206 -1.21 17.89 1.96
CA VAL A 206 -2.14 17.88 0.83
C VAL A 206 -2.92 19.20 0.80
N SER A 207 -2.79 19.95 -0.30
CA SER A 207 -3.57 21.17 -0.54
C SER A 207 -5.05 20.82 -0.74
N SER A 208 -5.95 21.50 -0.03
CA SER A 208 -7.41 21.30 -0.07
C SER A 208 -8.14 22.18 -1.10
N SER A 209 -7.45 22.69 -2.13
CA SER A 209 -8.06 23.58 -3.13
C SER A 209 -8.55 22.85 -4.39
N ASN A 210 -9.73 23.25 -4.88
CA ASN A 210 -10.32 22.85 -6.17
C ASN A 210 -10.51 21.33 -6.36
N PHE A 211 -11.25 20.71 -5.44
CA PHE A 211 -11.60 19.29 -5.54
C PHE A 211 -12.48 19.02 -6.77
N ALA A 212 -12.00 18.13 -7.63
CA ALA A 212 -12.73 17.61 -8.78
C ALA A 212 -13.72 16.53 -8.31
N TRP A 213 -14.79 16.94 -7.62
CA TRP A 213 -15.68 16.06 -6.84
C TRP A 213 -16.27 14.89 -7.64
N GLN A 214 -16.60 15.11 -8.92
CA GLN A 214 -17.12 14.05 -9.79
C GLN A 214 -16.08 12.93 -10.00
N GLN A 215 -14.82 13.28 -10.25
CA GLN A 215 -13.76 12.30 -10.46
C GLN A 215 -13.33 11.65 -9.15
N LEU A 216 -13.32 12.42 -8.06
CA LEU A 216 -12.99 11.92 -6.72
C LEU A 216 -14.03 10.93 -6.21
N SER A 217 -15.32 11.13 -6.51
CA SER A 217 -16.36 10.17 -6.16
C SER A 217 -16.19 8.86 -6.92
N VAL A 218 -15.90 8.91 -8.23
CA VAL A 218 -15.60 7.73 -9.05
C VAL A 218 -14.38 6.97 -8.50
N VAL A 219 -13.28 7.66 -8.20
CA VAL A 219 -12.08 7.06 -7.59
C VAL A 219 -12.43 6.38 -6.26
N SER A 220 -13.21 7.06 -5.42
CA SER A 220 -13.59 6.55 -4.10
C SER A 220 -14.47 5.30 -4.19
N VAL A 221 -15.44 5.27 -5.10
CA VAL A 221 -16.29 4.07 -5.33
C VAL A 221 -15.45 2.91 -5.86
N ILE A 222 -14.60 3.15 -6.86
CA ILE A 222 -13.75 2.08 -7.41
C ILE A 222 -12.81 1.54 -6.33
N ARG A 223 -12.25 2.39 -5.46
CA ARG A 223 -11.28 1.96 -4.46
C ARG A 223 -11.88 1.36 -3.21
N LEU A 224 -12.91 1.96 -2.67
CA LEU A 224 -13.43 1.57 -1.36
C LEU A 224 -14.58 0.57 -1.45
N VAL A 225 -15.14 0.35 -2.65
CA VAL A 225 -16.25 -0.59 -2.88
C VAL A 225 -15.89 -1.63 -3.95
N ALA A 226 -15.59 -1.21 -5.17
CA ALA A 226 -15.36 -2.17 -6.27
C ALA A 226 -14.10 -3.01 -6.03
N SER A 227 -13.01 -2.40 -5.58
CA SER A 227 -11.72 -3.08 -5.31
C SER A 227 -11.83 -4.22 -4.30
N PRO A 228 -12.35 -4.03 -3.07
CA PRO A 228 -12.50 -5.14 -2.13
C PRO A 228 -13.54 -6.18 -2.59
N LEU A 229 -14.59 -5.78 -3.29
CA LEU A 229 -15.56 -6.73 -3.87
C LEU A 229 -14.89 -7.62 -4.92
N LEU A 230 -14.13 -7.03 -5.84
CA LEU A 230 -13.36 -7.78 -6.85
C LEU A 230 -12.33 -8.70 -6.20
N ALA A 231 -11.61 -8.21 -5.18
CA ALA A 231 -10.65 -9.02 -4.44
C ALA A 231 -11.33 -10.23 -3.79
N TYR A 232 -12.49 -10.02 -3.13
CA TYR A 232 -13.26 -11.10 -2.53
C TYR A 232 -13.70 -12.13 -3.57
N LEU A 233 -14.28 -11.67 -4.69
CA LEU A 233 -14.73 -12.55 -5.78
C LEU A 233 -13.56 -13.34 -6.39
N ILE A 234 -12.42 -12.71 -6.64
CA ILE A 234 -11.22 -13.39 -7.15
C ILE A 234 -10.76 -14.46 -6.15
N CYS A 235 -10.73 -14.15 -4.86
CA CYS A 235 -10.30 -15.09 -3.82
C CYS A 235 -11.16 -16.36 -3.75
N LEU A 236 -12.44 -16.32 -4.16
CA LEU A 236 -13.31 -17.50 -4.17
C LEU A 236 -12.83 -18.60 -5.13
N PHE A 237 -11.98 -18.26 -6.11
CA PHE A 237 -11.44 -19.22 -7.09
C PHE A 237 -10.14 -19.90 -6.65
N PHE A 238 -9.60 -19.55 -5.48
CA PHE A 238 -8.32 -20.06 -5.01
C PHE A 238 -8.45 -20.76 -3.64
N PRO A 239 -7.74 -21.87 -3.42
CA PRO A 239 -7.72 -22.57 -2.13
C PRO A 239 -6.77 -21.88 -1.15
N ILE A 240 -7.11 -20.64 -0.76
CA ILE A 240 -6.34 -19.86 0.20
C ILE A 240 -6.90 -19.98 1.61
N ASP A 241 -6.01 -19.80 2.58
CA ASP A 241 -6.40 -19.73 3.99
C ASP A 241 -7.41 -18.58 4.23
N PRO A 242 -8.43 -18.77 5.10
CA PRO A 242 -9.42 -17.73 5.39
C PRO A 242 -8.83 -16.42 5.92
N LEU A 243 -7.76 -16.48 6.73
CA LEU A 243 -7.07 -15.29 7.23
C LEU A 243 -6.39 -14.56 6.07
N LEU A 244 -5.68 -15.26 5.19
CA LEU A 244 -5.09 -14.65 3.98
C LEU A 244 -6.17 -14.00 3.10
N ARG A 245 -7.31 -14.66 2.88
CA ARG A 245 -8.43 -14.07 2.14
C ARG A 245 -8.88 -12.75 2.77
N ASN A 246 -9.09 -12.73 4.08
CA ASN A 246 -9.51 -11.53 4.80
C ASN A 246 -8.45 -10.42 4.68
N VAL A 247 -7.16 -10.76 4.80
CA VAL A 247 -6.05 -9.81 4.60
C VAL A 247 -6.08 -9.22 3.19
N LEU A 248 -6.19 -10.04 2.14
CA LEU A 248 -6.25 -9.57 0.75
C LEU A 248 -7.43 -8.62 0.51
N VAL A 249 -8.61 -8.97 1.02
CA VAL A 249 -9.82 -8.15 0.87
C VAL A 249 -9.71 -6.82 1.60
N ILE A 250 -9.19 -6.83 2.84
CA ILE A 250 -8.97 -5.59 3.60
C ILE A 250 -7.89 -4.72 2.94
N LEU A 251 -6.79 -5.30 2.47
CA LEU A 251 -5.76 -4.55 1.75
C LEU A 251 -6.30 -3.95 0.43
N ALA A 252 -7.19 -4.67 -0.26
CA ALA A 252 -7.89 -4.16 -1.45
C ALA A 252 -8.87 -3.02 -1.14
N ALA A 253 -9.38 -2.93 0.09
CA ALA A 253 -10.21 -1.84 0.58
C ALA A 253 -9.42 -0.60 1.02
N MET A 254 -8.08 -0.68 1.06
CA MET A 254 -7.24 0.45 1.44
C MET A 254 -7.41 1.61 0.45
N PRO A 255 -7.26 2.86 0.89
CA PRO A 255 -7.35 4.02 0.00
C PRO A 255 -6.24 4.03 -1.06
N SER A 256 -6.28 5.03 -1.95
CA SER A 256 -5.22 5.22 -2.95
C SER A 256 -3.85 5.32 -2.28
N ALA A 257 -2.84 4.66 -2.86
CA ALA A 257 -1.50 4.65 -2.29
C ALA A 257 -0.88 6.06 -2.26
N ALA A 258 -0.30 6.47 -1.12
CA ALA A 258 0.39 7.76 -1.02
C ALA A 258 1.56 7.89 -2.01
N THR A 259 2.22 6.78 -2.34
CA THR A 259 3.27 6.72 -3.37
C THR A 259 2.80 7.18 -4.75
N THR A 260 1.49 7.04 -5.06
CA THR A 260 0.95 7.49 -6.35
C THR A 260 1.03 9.01 -6.48
N ALA A 261 0.85 9.75 -5.37
CA ALA A 261 1.00 11.21 -5.34
C ALA A 261 2.45 11.62 -5.62
N ILE A 262 3.43 10.88 -5.08
CA ILE A 262 4.86 11.13 -5.34
C ILE A 262 5.18 10.96 -6.83
N TYR A 263 4.72 9.87 -7.45
CA TYR A 263 4.90 9.68 -8.89
C TYR A 263 4.15 10.72 -9.72
N ALA A 264 2.95 11.10 -9.30
CA ALA A 264 2.21 12.18 -9.96
C ALA A 264 3.00 13.49 -9.93
N ILE A 265 3.61 13.86 -8.81
CA ILE A 265 4.51 15.03 -8.72
C ILE A 265 5.72 14.86 -9.64
N GLN A 266 6.43 13.73 -9.52
CA GLN A 266 7.66 13.46 -10.26
C GLN A 266 7.47 13.50 -11.78
N PHE A 267 6.35 12.99 -12.28
CA PHE A 267 6.03 12.93 -13.71
C PHE A 267 5.05 14.02 -14.16
N ASN A 268 4.73 14.99 -13.30
CA ASN A 268 3.76 16.06 -13.53
C ASN A 268 2.37 15.55 -14.03
N MET A 269 1.86 14.50 -13.38
CA MET A 269 0.62 13.81 -13.74
C MET A 269 -0.56 14.17 -12.85
N ARG A 270 -1.12 15.36 -13.10
CA ARG A 270 -2.18 15.99 -12.28
C ARG A 270 -1.92 15.81 -10.76
N PRO A 271 -0.75 16.26 -10.25
CA PRO A 271 -0.33 16.01 -8.86
C PRO A 271 -1.39 16.38 -7.81
N GLN A 272 -2.06 17.51 -8.03
CA GLN A 272 -3.11 18.00 -7.13
C GLN A 272 -4.31 17.06 -7.06
N PHE A 273 -4.73 16.50 -8.20
CA PHE A 273 -5.84 15.54 -8.25
C PHE A 273 -5.46 14.23 -7.55
N VAL A 274 -4.30 13.66 -7.85
CA VAL A 274 -3.87 12.38 -7.26
C VAL A 274 -3.68 12.52 -5.74
N SER A 275 -3.07 13.62 -5.28
CA SER A 275 -2.91 13.90 -3.85
C SER A 275 -4.26 14.08 -3.15
N SER A 276 -5.21 14.76 -3.80
CA SER A 276 -6.58 14.91 -3.31
C SER A 276 -7.30 13.57 -3.23
N SER A 277 -7.13 12.70 -4.23
CA SER A 277 -7.68 11.33 -4.22
C SER A 277 -7.17 10.53 -3.03
N VAL A 278 -5.86 10.58 -2.74
CA VAL A 278 -5.27 9.91 -1.57
C VAL A 278 -5.92 10.43 -0.28
N LEU A 279 -6.02 11.75 -0.10
CA LEU A 279 -6.64 12.33 1.10
C LEU A 279 -8.12 11.93 1.24
N VAL A 280 -8.91 12.13 0.19
CA VAL A 280 -10.37 11.87 0.22
C VAL A 280 -10.64 10.39 0.45
N THR A 281 -9.96 9.50 -0.27
CA THR A 281 -10.15 8.05 -0.06
C THR A 281 -9.70 7.62 1.33
N THR A 282 -8.64 8.22 1.89
CA THR A 282 -8.16 7.90 3.26
C THR A 282 -9.15 8.35 4.33
N VAL A 283 -9.80 9.50 4.16
CA VAL A 283 -10.83 9.95 5.10
C VAL A 283 -12.07 9.07 5.00
N ILE A 284 -12.55 8.78 3.79
CA ILE A 284 -13.73 7.93 3.59
C ILE A 284 -13.46 6.49 4.05
N SER A 285 -12.22 6.00 3.89
CA SER A 285 -11.87 4.63 4.27
C SER A 285 -12.05 4.34 5.75
N VAL A 286 -12.04 5.35 6.63
CA VAL A 286 -12.34 5.16 8.06
C VAL A 286 -13.70 4.50 8.24
N GLY A 287 -14.74 5.01 7.55
CA GLY A 287 -16.08 4.44 7.62
C GLY A 287 -16.17 3.09 6.91
N THR A 288 -15.63 2.99 5.70
CA THR A 288 -15.76 1.77 4.88
C THR A 288 -14.97 0.60 5.45
N LEU A 289 -13.77 0.82 5.99
CA LEU A 289 -12.98 -0.21 6.68
C LEU A 289 -13.62 -0.63 7.99
N THR A 290 -14.21 0.30 8.74
CA THR A 290 -14.96 -0.05 9.95
C THR A 290 -16.09 -1.01 9.61
N PHE A 291 -16.89 -0.69 8.59
CA PHE A 291 -17.96 -1.57 8.13
C PHE A 291 -17.42 -2.93 7.66
N LEU A 292 -16.43 -2.93 6.77
CA LEU A 292 -15.90 -4.14 6.17
C LEU A 292 -15.25 -5.08 7.21
N LEU A 293 -14.51 -4.54 8.18
CA LEU A 293 -13.95 -5.33 9.27
C LEU A 293 -15.05 -5.95 10.13
N ASN A 294 -16.19 -5.28 10.40
CA ASN A 294 -17.29 -5.91 11.13
C ASN A 294 -17.97 -7.05 10.36
N VAL A 295 -17.85 -7.08 9.02
CA VAL A 295 -18.42 -8.15 8.19
C VAL A 295 -17.47 -9.35 8.08
N LEU A 296 -16.16 -9.11 8.08
CA LEU A 296 -15.14 -10.15 7.88
C LEU A 296 -14.58 -10.75 9.18
N HIS A 297 -14.85 -10.11 10.32
CA HIS A 297 -14.32 -10.45 11.64
C HIS A 297 -15.35 -11.20 12.51
#